data_AF-A0A841FIK9-F1
#
_entry.id   AF-A0A841FIK9-F1
#
_cell.length_a   1.000
_cell.length_b   1.000
_cell.length_c   1.000
_cell.angle_alpha   90.00
_cell.angle_beta   90.00
_cell.angle_gamma   90.00
#
_symmetry.space_group_name_H-M   'P 1'
#
loop_
_entity.id
_entity.type
_entity.pdbx_description
1 polymer ?
#
loop_
_entity_poly.entity_id
_entity_poly.type
_entity_poly.pdbx_seq_one_letter_code
_entity_poly.pdbx_strand_id
1 'polypeptide(L)'
;MSHEVPAEIAAIIEEQRGRTFDAVSAGELCRVTVDIAGRLTGVVFLRNDVFAAGTREEVAAELRDAIRAARAEAVDTLTAVIAAAQE
;
A
#
# COMPACT_ATOMS: atom_id res chain seq x y z
N MET A 1 11.34 -17.67 11.97
CA MET A 1 10.20 -18.60 11.89
C MET A 1 9.29 -18.07 10.81
N SER A 2 9.18 -18.77 9.68
CA SER A 2 8.25 -18.36 8.62
C SER A 2 6.85 -18.66 9.12
N HIS A 3 6.07 -17.62 9.40
CA HIS A 3 4.65 -17.77 9.62
C HIS A 3 4.03 -18.15 8.28
N GLU A 4 3.72 -19.44 8.11
CA GLU A 4 3.03 -19.92 6.93
C GLU A 4 1.61 -19.36 6.96
N VAL A 5 1.24 -18.64 5.90
CA VAL A 5 -0.11 -18.08 5.76
C VAL A 5 -1.08 -19.26 5.59
N PRO A 6 -2.15 -19.37 6.40
CA PRO A 6 -3.16 -20.41 6.22
C PRO A 6 -3.67 -20.46 4.79
N ALA A 7 -3.85 -21.67 4.24
CA ALA A 7 -4.22 -21.87 2.82
C ALA A 7 -5.52 -21.15 2.42
N GLU A 8 -6.47 -21.04 3.35
CA GLU A 8 -7.72 -20.30 3.17
C GLU A 8 -7.49 -18.79 3.00
N ILE A 9 -6.61 -18.20 3.80
CA ILE A 9 -6.22 -16.79 3.67
C ILE A 9 -5.48 -16.56 2.35
N ALA A 10 -4.64 -17.51 1.93
CA ALA A 10 -3.95 -17.43 0.65
C ALA A 10 -4.93 -17.47 -0.55
N ALA A 11 -5.98 -18.29 -0.47
CA ALA A 11 -7.03 -18.34 -1.50
C ALA A 11 -7.80 -17.01 -1.59
N ILE A 12 -8.18 -16.44 -0.45
CA ILE A 12 -8.84 -15.12 -0.39
C ILE A 12 -7.94 -14.04 -1.02
N ILE A 13 -6.65 -14.02 -0.70
CA ILE A 13 -5.70 -13.06 -1.31
C ILE A 13 -5.64 -13.23 -2.83
N GLU A 14 -5.64 -14.47 -3.33
CA GLU A 14 -5.62 -14.75 -4.77
C GLU A 14 -6.93 -14.35 -5.46
N GLU A 15 -8.10 -14.49 -4.80
CA GLU A 15 -9.36 -13.97 -5.33
C GLU A 15 -9.38 -12.45 -5.45
N GLN A 16 -8.69 -11.76 -4.53
CA GLN A 16 -8.51 -10.31 -4.55
C GLN A 16 -7.36 -9.86 -5.46
N ARG A 17 -6.75 -10.78 -6.21
CA ARG A 17 -5.62 -10.47 -7.09
C ARG A 17 -6.00 -9.39 -8.10
N GLY A 18 -5.12 -8.39 -8.21
CA GLY A 18 -5.32 -7.24 -9.08
C GLY A 18 -6.00 -6.05 -8.39
N ARG A 19 -6.54 -6.21 -7.18
CA ARG A 19 -6.93 -5.06 -6.36
C ARG A 19 -5.68 -4.28 -5.93
N THR A 20 -5.79 -2.96 -6.06
CA THR A 20 -4.75 -2.01 -5.70
C THR A 20 -5.31 -0.92 -4.80
N PHE A 21 -4.44 -0.37 -3.96
CA PHE A 21 -4.75 0.67 -3.00
C PHE A 21 -3.79 1.83 -3.23
N ASP A 22 -4.37 3.02 -3.39
CA ASP A 22 -3.63 4.24 -3.68
C ASP A 22 -3.70 5.18 -2.48
N ALA A 23 -2.56 5.74 -2.08
CA ALA A 23 -2.54 6.82 -1.11
C ALA A 23 -1.62 7.96 -1.57
N VAL A 24 -2.05 9.19 -1.27
CA VAL A 24 -1.26 10.40 -1.46
C VAL A 24 -0.56 10.72 -0.15
N SER A 25 0.71 11.12 -0.21
CA SER A 25 1.48 11.53 0.96
C SER A 25 0.92 12.83 1.55
N ALA A 26 1.09 13.04 2.86
CA ALA A 26 0.54 14.20 3.56
C ALA A 26 0.92 15.56 2.96
N GLY A 27 2.15 15.69 2.42
CA GLY A 27 2.62 16.89 1.73
C GLY A 27 2.21 16.98 0.26
N GLU A 28 1.30 16.12 -0.20
CA GLU A 28 0.82 16.01 -1.60
C GLU A 28 1.97 15.87 -2.61
N LEU A 29 3.10 15.30 -2.18
CA LEU A 29 4.28 15.17 -3.01
C LEU A 29 4.20 13.98 -3.96
N CYS A 30 3.67 12.87 -3.47
CA CYS A 30 3.62 11.62 -4.22
C CYS A 30 2.33 10.84 -3.96
N ARG A 31 1.94 10.06 -4.97
CA ARG A 31 0.94 9.00 -4.87
C ARG A 31 1.63 7.66 -4.98
N VAL A 32 1.29 6.75 -4.09
CA VAL A 32 1.81 5.39 -4.05
C VAL A 32 0.68 4.40 -4.26
N THR A 33 0.95 3.37 -5.06
CA THR A 33 0.05 2.22 -5.29
C THR A 33 0.65 0.96 -4.68
N VAL A 34 -0.13 0.24 -3.89
CA VAL A 34 0.21 -1.10 -3.41
C VAL A 34 -0.83 -2.13 -3.86
N ASP A 35 -0.44 -3.39 -3.98
CA ASP A 35 -1.40 -4.48 -4.16
C ASP A 35 -2.03 -4.93 -2.82
N ILE A 36 -3.03 -5.81 -2.89
CA ILE A 36 -3.68 -6.41 -1.71
C ILE A 36 -2.72 -7.14 -0.77
N ALA A 37 -1.55 -7.58 -1.26
CA ALA A 37 -0.52 -8.20 -0.44
C ALA A 37 0.43 -7.17 0.21
N GLY A 38 0.18 -5.86 0.02
CA GLY A 38 0.99 -4.76 0.54
C GLY A 38 2.32 -4.53 -0.20
N ARG A 39 2.49 -5.14 -1.38
CA ARG A 39 3.67 -4.93 -2.24
C ARG A 39 3.50 -3.64 -3.02
N LEU A 40 4.58 -2.86 -3.10
CA LEU A 40 4.60 -1.63 -3.88
C LEU A 40 4.53 -1.96 -5.37
N THR A 41 3.57 -1.39 -6.09
CA THR A 41 3.36 -1.59 -7.54
C THR A 41 3.48 -0.31 -8.35
N GLY A 42 3.34 0.86 -7.72
CA GLY A 42 3.43 2.15 -8.41
C GLY A 42 3.84 3.29 -7.50
N VAL A 43 4.56 4.26 -8.08
CA VAL A 43 4.89 5.54 -7.45
C VAL A 43 4.76 6.62 -8.52
N VAL A 44 4.03 7.70 -8.21
CA VAL A 44 3.89 8.88 -9.06
C VAL A 44 4.24 10.10 -8.22
N PHE A 45 5.20 10.90 -8.68
CA PHE A 45 5.47 12.21 -8.10
C PHE A 45 4.53 13.23 -8.71
N LEU A 46 3.86 14.02 -7.87
CA LEU A 46 2.85 15.00 -8.30
C LEU A 46 3.46 16.36 -8.66
N ARG A 47 4.74 16.54 -8.35
CA ARG A 47 5.54 17.71 -8.72
C ARG A 47 6.67 17.33 -9.67
N ASN A 48 7.07 18.27 -10.52
CA ASN A 48 8.19 18.08 -11.45
C ASN A 48 9.55 18.42 -10.84
N ASP A 49 9.55 19.13 -9.70
CA ASP A 49 10.74 19.67 -9.03
C ASP A 49 11.07 18.94 -7.72
N VAL A 50 10.54 17.72 -7.50
CA VAL A 50 10.68 16.97 -6.23
C VAL A 50 12.11 16.89 -5.72
N PHE A 51 13.06 16.60 -6.62
CA PHE A 51 14.47 16.45 -6.27
C PHE A 51 15.25 17.77 -6.24
N ALA A 52 14.62 18.89 -6.62
CA ALA A 52 15.20 20.22 -6.57
C ALA A 52 14.66 21.05 -5.39
N ALA A 53 13.40 20.80 -4.99
CA ALA A 53 12.70 21.56 -3.96
C ALA A 53 12.80 20.95 -2.54
N GLY A 54 13.17 19.68 -2.42
CA GLY A 54 13.25 18.97 -1.14
C GLY A 54 14.58 18.24 -0.93
N THR A 55 14.90 18.00 0.33
CA THR A 55 15.97 17.09 0.73
C THR A 55 15.58 15.64 0.46
N ARG A 56 16.58 14.76 0.30
CA ARG A 56 16.35 13.33 0.13
C ARG A 56 15.53 12.74 1.29
N GLU A 57 15.77 13.22 2.50
CA GLU A 57 15.11 12.79 3.73
C GLU A 57 13.63 13.14 3.73
N GLU A 58 13.26 14.34 3.26
CA GLU A 58 11.87 14.78 3.12
C GLU A 58 11.13 13.93 2.08
N VAL A 59 11.72 13.73 0.90
CA VAL A 59 11.12 12.87 -0.14
C VAL A 59 10.93 11.44 0.37
N ALA A 60 11.91 10.93 1.14
CA ALA A 60 11.80 9.61 1.74
C ALA A 60 10.74 9.54 2.85
N ALA A 61 10.51 10.63 3.59
CA ALA A 61 9.45 10.70 4.59
C ALA A 61 8.06 10.66 3.92
N GLU A 62 7.86 11.45 2.88
CA GLU A 62 6.62 11.49 2.09
C GLU A 62 6.30 10.13 1.46
N LEU A 63 7.31 9.46 0.86
CA LEU A 63 7.13 8.11 0.31
C LEU A 63 6.73 7.10 1.39
N ARG A 64 7.37 7.14 2.57
CA ARG A 64 7.03 6.22 3.67
C ARG A 64 5.62 6.47 4.18
N ASP A 65 5.20 7.72 4.24
CA ASP A 65 3.86 8.11 4.67
C ASP A 65 2.80 7.54 3.71
N ALA A 66 2.93 7.81 2.40
CA ALA A 66 2.03 7.26 1.39
C ALA A 66 2.04 5.71 1.36
N ILE A 67 3.20 5.06 1.47
CA ILE A 67 3.29 3.59 1.54
C ILE A 67 2.53 3.06 2.75
N ARG A 68 2.67 3.69 3.92
CA ARG A 68 1.98 3.27 5.15
C ARG A 68 0.48 3.42 5.02
N ALA A 69 0.02 4.56 4.50
CA ALA A 69 -1.40 4.82 4.29
C ALA A 69 -2.03 3.79 3.32
N ALA A 70 -1.40 3.56 2.15
CA ALA A 70 -1.89 2.60 1.17
C ALA A 70 -1.91 1.16 1.73
N ARG A 71 -0.90 0.79 2.53
CA ARG A 71 -0.85 -0.53 3.21
C ARG A 71 -1.90 -0.67 4.29
N ALA A 72 -2.20 0.39 5.05
CA ALA A 72 -3.24 0.35 6.07
C ALA A 72 -4.59 0.03 5.42
N GLU A 73 -4.93 0.71 4.31
CA GLU A 73 -6.16 0.46 3.58
C GLU A 73 -6.24 -0.97 3.00
N ALA A 74 -5.12 -1.48 2.47
CA ALA A 74 -5.03 -2.86 2.01
C ALA A 74 -5.28 -3.87 3.16
N VAL A 75 -4.72 -3.62 4.34
CA VAL A 75 -4.90 -4.46 5.53
C VAL A 75 -6.34 -4.40 6.04
N ASP A 76 -6.93 -3.21 6.13
CA ASP A 76 -8.33 -3.03 6.57
C ASP A 76 -9.28 -3.77 5.63
N THR A 77 -9.04 -3.66 4.32
CA THR A 77 -9.81 -4.37 3.31
C THR A 77 -9.65 -5.88 3.43
N LEU A 78 -8.41 -6.38 3.55
CA LEU A 78 -8.16 -7.81 3.69
C LEU A 78 -8.81 -8.37 4.95
N THR A 79 -8.74 -7.62 6.06
CA THR A 79 -9.38 -7.99 7.33
C THR A 79 -10.90 -8.09 7.17
N ALA A 80 -11.52 -7.13 6.49
CA ALA A 80 -12.96 -7.15 6.22
C ALA A 80 -13.37 -8.34 5.34
N VAL A 81 -12.60 -8.65 4.29
CA VAL A 81 -12.87 -9.78 3.40
C VAL A 81 -12.73 -11.11 4.14
N ILE A 82 -11.69 -11.27 4.96
CA ILE A 82 -11.50 -12.49 5.77
C ILE A 82 -12.64 -12.66 6.76
N ALA A 83 -13.05 -11.59 7.45
CA ALA A 83 -14.17 -11.65 8.39
C ALA A 83 -15.48 -12.07 7.70
N ALA A 84 -15.77 -11.52 6.52
CA ALA A 84 -16.96 -11.86 5.74
C ALA A 84 -16.96 -13.31 5.20
N ALA A 85 -15.80 -13.94 5.06
CA ALA A 85 -15.68 -15.33 4.61
C ALA A 85 -15.89 -16.36 5.75
N GLN A 86 -15.91 -15.91 7.01
CA GLN A 86 -16.05 -16.77 8.20
C GLN A 86 -17.50 -16.81 8.75
N GLU A 87 -18.41 -16.02 8.18
CA GLU A 87 -19.85 -15.99 8.50
C GLU A 87 -20.66 -16.92 7.59
#